data_AF-A0A2N3EB65-F1
#
_entry.id   AF-A0A2N3EB65-F1
#
_cell.length_a   1.000
_cell.length_b   1.000
_cell.length_c   1.000
_cell.angle_alpha   90.00
_cell.angle_beta   90.00
_cell.angle_gamma   90.00
#
_symmetry.space_group_name_H-M   'P 1'
#
loop_
_entity.id
_entity.type
_entity.pdbx_description
1 polymer ?
#
loop_
_entity_poly.entity_id
_entity_poly.type
_entity_poly.pdbx_seq_one_letter_code
_entity_poly.pdbx_strand_id
1 'polypeptide(L)'
;MAQAKASEQELNAWRASAELHQRFLTGLILRAVVFKGEAAATELNFRTFRAQHLEKFLAGYKSLGLDKLPPAVACAQYIYLANHVGGVKCEFIPESDRKAWVRYLPPRWIWDGAAICAVPNEVSVAFMRGFHSQAGVSLGNPNLGFVCTSITTRVDPCLEGYFIEEDRPLAENERLRFRFDEEGPDVDPAKLPHVEWSEERMVKAKRNYAVQYIRSILPAAVSLFGEDEAKKLGQETGRLIGMQCYDATAAFIGTKTNGAESFAHYLATLLDAGGDAAEVNGEEVTTRTWRMMNGKQGVTPACFDVWNALFEGALAVHNRRLKLEVTSRMDAGADRWGWRIV
;
A
#
# COMPACT_ATOMS: atom_id res chain seq x y z
N MET A 1 -8.15 -5.09 30.46
CA MET A 1 -8.95 -6.10 29.75
C MET A 1 -8.12 -6.59 28.57
N ALA A 2 -7.81 -7.88 28.51
CA ALA A 2 -7.20 -8.45 27.31
C ALA A 2 -8.19 -8.30 26.16
N GLN A 3 -7.73 -7.76 25.02
CA GLN A 3 -8.54 -7.65 23.81
C GLN A 3 -8.94 -9.07 23.38
N ALA A 4 -10.23 -9.32 23.16
CA ALA A 4 -10.70 -10.61 22.69
C ALA A 4 -9.99 -10.97 21.38
N LYS A 5 -9.57 -12.23 21.23
CA LYS A 5 -8.95 -12.74 20.00
C LYS A 5 -9.92 -12.52 18.84
N ALA A 6 -9.43 -12.02 17.71
CA ALA A 6 -10.26 -11.80 16.53
C ALA A 6 -10.89 -13.11 16.05
N SER A 7 -12.16 -13.04 15.65
CA SER A 7 -12.88 -14.15 15.04
C SER A 7 -12.38 -14.43 13.61
N GLU A 8 -12.65 -15.63 13.08
CA GLU A 8 -12.30 -15.97 11.69
C GLU A 8 -12.98 -15.02 10.68
N GLN A 9 -14.18 -14.56 10.99
CA GLN A 9 -14.91 -13.57 10.17
C GLN A 9 -14.15 -12.24 10.12
N GLU A 10 -13.65 -11.75 11.25
CA GLU A 10 -12.83 -10.52 11.30
C GLU A 10 -11.51 -10.69 10.55
N LEU A 11 -10.84 -11.84 10.69
CA LEU A 11 -9.62 -12.13 9.94
C LEU A 11 -9.88 -12.12 8.43
N ASN A 12 -10.97 -12.73 7.97
CA ASN A 12 -11.34 -12.73 6.56
C ASN A 12 -11.73 -11.34 6.05
N ALA A 13 -12.41 -10.53 6.86
CA ALA A 13 -12.69 -9.14 6.51
C ALA A 13 -11.41 -8.32 6.32
N TRP A 14 -10.39 -8.52 7.16
CA TRP A 14 -9.07 -7.91 6.96
C TRP A 14 -8.34 -8.43 5.72
N ARG A 15 -8.45 -9.74 5.40
CA ARG A 15 -7.89 -10.32 4.17
C ARG A 15 -8.55 -9.71 2.92
N ALA A 16 -9.87 -9.56 2.93
CA ALA A 16 -10.63 -8.91 1.85
C ALA A 16 -10.20 -7.45 1.65
N SER A 17 -10.08 -6.69 2.75
CA SER A 17 -9.61 -5.32 2.71
C SER A 17 -8.17 -5.21 2.19
N ALA A 18 -7.27 -6.11 2.60
CA ALA A 18 -5.90 -6.13 2.12
C ALA A 18 -5.82 -6.40 0.60
N GLU A 19 -6.54 -7.40 0.10
CA GLU A 19 -6.59 -7.76 -1.33
C GLU A 19 -7.12 -6.57 -2.17
N LEU A 20 -8.25 -6.01 -1.77
CA LEU A 20 -8.90 -4.91 -2.50
C LEU A 20 -7.97 -3.69 -2.64
N HIS A 21 -7.36 -3.25 -1.53
CA HIS A 21 -6.53 -2.05 -1.54
C HIS A 21 -5.16 -2.28 -2.19
N GLN A 22 -4.58 -3.48 -2.13
CA GLN A 22 -3.37 -3.83 -2.88
C GLN A 22 -3.62 -3.73 -4.39
N ARG A 23 -4.69 -4.35 -4.88
CA ARG A 23 -5.06 -4.30 -6.30
C ARG A 23 -5.42 -2.89 -6.72
N PHE A 24 -6.02 -2.11 -5.83
CA PHE A 24 -6.33 -0.72 -6.12
C PHE A 24 -5.09 0.16 -6.30
N LEU A 25 -4.08 0.01 -5.43
CA LEU A 25 -2.78 0.67 -5.60
C LEU A 25 -2.18 0.35 -6.97
N THR A 26 -2.11 -0.93 -7.32
CA THR A 26 -1.57 -1.39 -8.61
C THR A 26 -2.34 -0.78 -9.78
N GLY A 27 -3.67 -0.80 -9.72
CA GLY A 27 -4.55 -0.25 -10.74
C GLY A 27 -4.40 1.26 -10.91
N LEU A 28 -4.22 2.02 -9.81
CA LEU A 28 -4.02 3.48 -9.88
C LEU A 28 -2.72 3.82 -10.59
N ILE A 29 -1.65 3.10 -10.28
CA ILE A 29 -0.34 3.29 -10.93
C ILE A 29 -0.43 2.93 -12.42
N LEU A 30 -1.01 1.77 -12.76
CA LEU A 30 -1.16 1.37 -14.17
C LEU A 30 -2.05 2.31 -14.97
N ARG A 31 -3.15 2.81 -14.41
CA ARG A 31 -3.97 3.81 -15.11
C ARG A 31 -3.24 5.13 -15.27
N ALA A 32 -2.42 5.55 -14.32
CA ALA A 32 -1.53 6.70 -14.52
C ALA A 32 -0.54 6.45 -15.68
N VAL A 33 0.05 5.26 -15.77
CA VAL A 33 0.92 4.89 -16.91
C VAL A 33 0.18 5.05 -18.24
N VAL A 34 -0.99 4.43 -18.36
CA VAL A 34 -1.75 4.37 -19.63
C VAL A 34 -2.32 5.73 -20.03
N PHE A 35 -2.86 6.51 -19.09
CA PHE A 35 -3.64 7.71 -19.40
C PHE A 35 -2.94 9.04 -19.09
N LYS A 36 -1.85 9.01 -18.31
CA LYS A 36 -1.04 10.21 -17.98
C LYS A 36 0.41 10.10 -18.47
N GLY A 37 0.83 8.91 -18.91
CA GLY A 37 2.17 8.65 -19.41
C GLY A 37 3.18 8.32 -18.30
N GLU A 38 4.32 7.78 -18.73
CA GLU A 38 5.38 7.28 -17.86
C GLU A 38 5.86 8.34 -16.84
N ALA A 39 6.18 9.55 -17.29
CA ALA A 39 6.72 10.60 -16.43
C ALA A 39 5.76 10.93 -15.26
N ALA A 40 4.46 11.02 -15.55
CA ALA A 40 3.45 11.35 -14.55
C ALA A 40 3.23 10.18 -13.57
N ALA A 41 3.26 8.94 -14.05
CA ALA A 41 3.19 7.75 -13.20
C ALA A 41 4.42 7.59 -12.30
N THR A 42 5.62 7.88 -12.82
CA THR A 42 6.87 7.90 -12.06
C THR A 42 6.80 8.92 -10.94
N GLU A 43 6.33 10.14 -11.21
CA GLU A 43 6.16 11.17 -10.20
C GLU A 43 5.07 10.81 -9.16
N LEU A 44 3.95 10.22 -9.60
CA LEU A 44 2.92 9.72 -8.67
C LEU A 44 3.49 8.68 -7.71
N ASN A 45 4.25 7.72 -8.24
CA ASN A 45 4.84 6.66 -7.43
C ASN A 45 5.91 7.24 -6.47
N PHE A 46 6.75 8.16 -6.94
CA PHE A 46 7.70 8.89 -6.10
C PHE A 46 7.00 9.60 -4.94
N ARG A 47 5.98 10.42 -5.21
CA ARG A 47 5.22 11.16 -4.18
C ARG A 47 4.54 10.23 -3.18
N THR A 48 3.98 9.13 -3.66
CA THR A 48 3.31 8.12 -2.82
C THR A 48 4.29 7.54 -1.79
N PHE A 49 5.43 7.03 -2.26
CA PHE A 49 6.42 6.43 -1.38
C PHE A 49 7.15 7.46 -0.52
N ARG A 50 7.34 8.68 -1.02
CA ARG A 50 7.92 9.77 -0.22
C ARG A 50 7.01 10.17 0.93
N ALA A 51 5.71 10.29 0.70
CA ALA A 51 4.73 10.55 1.75
C ALA A 51 4.73 9.42 2.80
N GLN A 52 4.76 8.17 2.35
CA GLN A 52 4.80 7.02 3.26
C GLN A 52 6.10 6.98 4.08
N HIS A 53 7.25 7.24 3.46
CA HIS A 53 8.54 7.34 4.14
C HIS A 53 8.48 8.38 5.28
N LEU A 54 8.03 9.60 4.97
CA LEU A 54 7.93 10.67 5.95
C LEU A 54 6.98 10.34 7.12
N GLU A 55 5.88 9.64 6.85
CA GLU A 55 4.93 9.25 7.89
C GLU A 55 5.37 8.05 8.72
N LYS A 56 6.06 7.06 8.13
CA LYS A 56 6.20 5.71 8.70
C LYS A 56 7.61 5.25 8.96
N PHE A 57 8.62 5.78 8.26
CA PHE A 57 9.97 5.22 8.33
C PHE A 57 10.54 5.32 9.75
N LEU A 58 10.66 6.53 10.31
CA LEU A 58 11.24 6.72 11.65
C LEU A 58 10.41 6.09 12.77
N ALA A 59 9.08 6.14 12.66
CA ALA A 59 8.19 5.52 13.64
C ALA A 59 8.35 3.98 13.63
N GLY A 60 8.36 3.39 12.43
CA GLY A 60 8.54 1.95 12.27
C GLY A 60 9.94 1.49 12.67
N TYR A 61 10.98 2.23 12.26
CA TYR A 61 12.38 2.03 12.63
C TYR A 61 12.56 1.89 14.15
N LYS A 62 12.02 2.85 14.91
CA LYS A 62 12.05 2.82 16.38
C LYS A 62 11.22 1.67 16.96
N SER A 63 10.01 1.45 16.44
CA SER A 63 9.10 0.42 16.95
C SER A 63 9.64 -1.02 16.76
N LEU A 64 10.51 -1.21 15.77
CA LEU A 64 11.18 -2.47 15.48
C LEU A 64 12.51 -2.63 16.23
N GLY A 65 12.92 -1.64 17.04
CA GLY A 65 14.17 -1.69 17.83
C GLY A 65 15.44 -1.64 17.00
N LEU A 66 15.39 -1.04 15.80
CA LEU A 66 16.51 -1.01 14.85
C LEU A 66 17.51 0.12 15.14
N ASP A 67 17.23 0.97 16.13
CA ASP A 67 18.00 2.15 16.50
C ASP A 67 19.38 1.86 17.10
N LYS A 68 19.64 0.60 17.43
CA LYS A 68 20.92 0.12 17.97
C LYS A 68 21.82 -0.56 16.94
N LEU A 69 21.33 -0.71 15.71
CA LEU A 69 22.07 -1.36 14.63
C LEU A 69 22.84 -0.33 13.79
N PRO A 70 23.94 -0.72 13.14
CA PRO A 70 24.59 0.11 12.13
C PRO A 70 23.59 0.59 11.06
N PRO A 71 23.64 1.85 10.58
CA PRO A 71 22.59 2.41 9.73
C PRO A 71 22.28 1.61 8.46
N ALA A 72 23.30 1.08 7.77
CA ALA A 72 23.11 0.26 6.58
C ALA A 72 22.33 -1.03 6.90
N VAL A 73 22.74 -1.72 7.96
CA VAL A 73 22.09 -2.94 8.47
C VAL A 73 20.65 -2.63 8.92
N ALA A 74 20.47 -1.56 9.69
CA ALA A 74 19.18 -1.13 10.22
C ALA A 74 18.17 -0.81 9.10
N CYS A 75 18.62 -0.10 8.06
CA CYS A 75 17.79 0.20 6.90
C CYS A 75 17.39 -1.07 6.13
N ALA A 76 18.33 -1.96 5.83
CA ALA A 76 18.03 -3.21 5.14
C ALA A 76 17.08 -4.10 5.95
N GLN A 77 17.29 -4.23 7.27
CA GLN A 77 16.38 -4.96 8.16
C GLN A 77 15.00 -4.31 8.26
N TYR A 78 14.92 -2.97 8.31
CA TYR A 78 13.64 -2.26 8.28
C TYR A 78 12.86 -2.63 7.03
N ILE A 79 13.51 -2.59 5.85
CA ILE A 79 12.86 -2.94 4.60
C ILE A 79 12.37 -4.39 4.64
N TYR A 80 13.21 -5.34 5.03
CA TYR A 80 12.80 -6.73 5.13
C TYR A 80 11.61 -6.92 6.10
N LEU A 81 11.69 -6.42 7.34
CA LEU A 81 10.66 -6.61 8.36
C LEU A 81 9.35 -5.91 7.98
N ALA A 82 9.41 -4.64 7.56
CA ALA A 82 8.22 -3.87 7.22
C ALA A 82 7.49 -4.42 5.98
N ASN A 83 8.22 -5.01 5.02
CA ASN A 83 7.63 -5.63 3.84
C ASN A 83 7.15 -7.05 4.13
N HIS A 84 7.85 -7.82 4.96
CA HIS A 84 7.42 -9.16 5.37
C HIS A 84 6.05 -9.13 6.07
N VAL A 85 5.81 -8.16 6.95
CA VAL A 85 4.50 -7.99 7.62
C VAL A 85 3.38 -7.55 6.65
N GLY A 86 3.76 -6.92 5.52
CA GLY A 86 2.88 -6.62 4.40
C GLY A 86 2.58 -7.84 3.51
N GLY A 87 3.17 -8.99 3.78
CA GLY A 87 3.07 -10.19 2.94
C GLY A 87 3.92 -10.12 1.67
N VAL A 88 4.91 -9.23 1.62
CA VAL A 88 5.87 -9.13 0.51
C VAL A 88 7.01 -10.13 0.74
N LYS A 89 7.38 -10.87 -0.30
CA LYS A 89 8.54 -11.78 -0.24
C LYS A 89 9.82 -10.96 -0.33
N CYS A 90 10.57 -10.93 0.76
CA CYS A 90 11.84 -10.23 0.84
C CYS A 90 12.92 -11.09 1.49
N GLU A 91 14.18 -10.78 1.15
CA GLU A 91 15.36 -11.31 1.83
C GLU A 91 16.20 -10.17 2.38
N PHE A 92 16.95 -10.46 3.43
CA PHE A 92 17.93 -9.57 4.05
C PHE A 92 19.26 -10.32 4.13
N ILE A 93 20.35 -9.70 3.70
CA ILE A 93 21.69 -10.30 3.75
C ILE A 93 22.68 -9.30 4.36
N PRO A 94 23.14 -9.50 5.61
CA PRO A 94 24.19 -8.66 6.18
C PRO A 94 25.53 -9.00 5.54
N GLU A 95 26.25 -7.99 5.04
CA GLU A 95 27.62 -8.16 4.52
C GLU A 95 28.65 -7.60 5.52
N SER A 96 28.39 -6.41 6.06
CA SER A 96 29.18 -5.78 7.12
C SER A 96 28.32 -4.75 7.88
N ASP A 97 28.88 -4.13 8.92
CA ASP A 97 28.22 -3.01 9.61
C ASP A 97 27.92 -1.83 8.66
N ARG A 98 28.69 -1.68 7.58
CA ARG A 98 28.55 -0.59 6.61
C ARG A 98 27.77 -0.96 5.35
N LYS A 99 27.46 -2.25 5.15
CA LYS A 99 26.79 -2.73 3.92
C LYS A 99 25.84 -3.88 4.21
N ALA A 100 24.60 -3.75 3.76
CA ALA A 100 23.60 -4.79 3.87
C ALA A 100 22.63 -4.79 2.69
N TRP A 101 22.32 -5.99 2.21
CA TRP A 101 21.50 -6.22 1.03
C TRP A 101 20.05 -6.46 1.38
N VAL A 102 19.19 -6.15 0.41
CA VAL A 102 17.78 -6.48 0.40
C VAL A 102 17.36 -6.97 -0.97
N ARG A 103 16.50 -7.99 -1.00
CA ARG A 103 15.84 -8.45 -2.22
C ARG A 103 14.35 -8.43 -2.06
N TYR A 104 13.65 -8.13 -3.14
CA TYR A 104 12.21 -8.32 -3.31
C TYR A 104 12.00 -9.39 -4.36
N LEU A 105 11.53 -10.55 -3.93
CA LEU A 105 11.35 -11.71 -4.79
C LEU A 105 9.99 -11.67 -5.49
N PRO A 106 9.86 -12.22 -6.70
CA PRO A 106 8.57 -12.54 -7.28
C PRO A 106 7.75 -13.53 -6.42
N PRO A 107 6.40 -13.47 -6.45
CA PRO A 107 5.59 -12.45 -7.11
C PRO A 107 5.78 -11.07 -6.46
N ARG A 108 5.93 -10.03 -7.28
CA ARG A 108 6.12 -8.66 -6.80
C ARG A 108 4.79 -8.12 -6.30
N TRP A 109 4.66 -7.92 -5.00
CA TRP A 109 3.41 -7.49 -4.34
C TRP A 109 2.75 -6.25 -4.97
N ILE A 110 3.54 -5.23 -5.30
CA ILE A 110 3.03 -3.99 -5.90
C ILE A 110 2.74 -4.13 -7.41
N TRP A 111 3.36 -5.10 -8.09
CA TRP A 111 3.22 -5.38 -9.52
C TRP A 111 2.60 -6.78 -9.70
N ASP A 112 1.43 -7.00 -9.10
CA ASP A 112 0.88 -8.35 -8.97
C ASP A 112 0.41 -8.96 -10.31
N GLY A 113 0.75 -10.22 -10.52
CA GLY A 113 0.37 -10.98 -11.72
C GLY A 113 0.81 -10.32 -13.02
N ALA A 114 -0.08 -10.30 -14.02
CA ALA A 114 0.20 -9.76 -15.36
C ALA A 114 0.43 -8.24 -15.38
N ALA A 115 0.11 -7.52 -14.29
CA ALA A 115 0.34 -6.08 -14.18
C ALA A 115 1.82 -5.72 -14.40
N ILE A 116 2.74 -6.58 -13.97
CA ILE A 116 4.19 -6.34 -14.08
C ILE A 116 4.66 -6.09 -15.51
N CYS A 117 3.99 -6.68 -16.51
CA CYS A 117 4.34 -6.54 -17.92
C CYS A 117 4.10 -5.12 -18.47
N ALA A 118 3.30 -4.31 -17.78
CA ALA A 118 2.93 -2.96 -18.22
C ALA A 118 3.59 -1.84 -17.39
N VAL A 119 4.44 -2.18 -16.42
CA VAL A 119 5.09 -1.20 -15.53
C VAL A 119 6.41 -0.72 -16.15
N PRO A 120 6.56 0.56 -16.49
CA PRO A 120 7.83 1.10 -16.95
C PRO A 120 8.92 1.01 -15.86
N ASN A 121 10.18 0.87 -16.29
CA ASN A 121 11.31 0.76 -15.37
C ASN A 121 11.44 1.97 -14.44
N GLU A 122 11.23 3.19 -14.96
CA GLU A 122 11.29 4.42 -14.15
C GLU A 122 10.22 4.44 -13.04
N VAL A 123 9.04 3.87 -13.29
CA VAL A 123 8.00 3.72 -12.27
C VAL A 123 8.46 2.75 -11.19
N SER A 124 9.11 1.64 -11.56
CA SER A 124 9.69 0.70 -10.58
C SER A 124 10.90 1.30 -9.84
N VAL A 125 11.60 2.28 -10.40
CA VAL A 125 12.71 3.00 -9.75
C VAL A 125 12.23 4.06 -8.77
N ALA A 126 11.09 4.70 -9.07
CA ALA A 126 10.56 5.85 -8.33
C ALA A 126 10.44 5.63 -6.81
N PHE A 127 10.07 4.43 -6.35
CA PHE A 127 9.95 4.18 -4.91
C PHE A 127 11.30 4.18 -4.19
N MET A 128 12.39 3.74 -4.85
CA MET A 128 13.75 3.78 -4.28
C MET A 128 14.22 5.23 -4.13
N ARG A 129 13.83 6.10 -5.07
CA ARG A 129 14.03 7.57 -4.98
C ARG A 129 13.21 8.18 -3.82
N GLY A 130 11.95 7.79 -3.67
CA GLY A 130 11.05 8.32 -2.64
C GLY A 130 11.33 7.80 -1.23
N PHE A 131 11.91 6.61 -1.11
CA PHE A 131 12.05 5.88 0.15
C PHE A 131 13.51 5.50 0.47
N HIS A 132 14.11 4.55 -0.27
CA HIS A 132 15.42 3.97 0.11
C HIS A 132 16.52 5.01 0.19
N SER A 133 16.69 5.81 -0.86
CA SER A 133 17.70 6.88 -0.93
C SER A 133 17.50 8.00 0.10
N GLN A 134 16.34 8.04 0.76
CA GLN A 134 16.01 9.03 1.77
C GLN A 134 16.27 8.56 3.20
N ALA A 135 16.54 7.27 3.39
CA ALA A 135 16.71 6.68 4.71
C ALA A 135 17.90 7.30 5.47
N GLY A 136 19.05 7.47 4.80
CA GLY A 136 20.23 8.14 5.37
C GLY A 136 19.94 9.55 5.87
N VAL A 137 19.21 10.34 5.07
CA VAL A 137 18.78 11.70 5.44
C VAL A 137 17.91 11.67 6.71
N SER A 138 16.95 10.74 6.78
CA SER A 138 16.09 10.61 7.95
C SER A 138 16.82 10.17 9.22
N LEU A 139 17.88 9.37 9.08
CA LEU A 139 18.71 8.94 10.20
C LEU A 139 19.80 9.96 10.56
N GLY A 140 19.92 11.07 9.81
CA GLY A 140 21.00 12.03 10.01
C GLY A 140 22.38 11.51 9.59
N ASN A 141 22.44 10.47 8.76
CA ASN A 141 23.67 9.92 8.21
C ASN A 141 23.79 10.31 6.72
N PRO A 142 24.59 11.35 6.38
CA PRO A 142 24.73 11.82 5.00
C PRO A 142 25.58 10.89 4.13
N ASN A 143 26.28 9.91 4.70
CA ASN A 143 27.14 8.98 3.99
C ASN A 143 26.36 7.73 3.52
N LEU A 144 25.15 7.53 4.02
CA LEU A 144 24.34 6.36 3.72
C LEU A 144 23.54 6.56 2.42
N GLY A 145 23.72 5.63 1.48
CA GLY A 145 22.95 5.58 0.23
C GLY A 145 22.44 4.17 -0.08
N PHE A 146 21.70 4.05 -1.17
CA PHE A 146 21.22 2.78 -1.72
C PHE A 146 21.76 2.56 -3.14
N VAL A 147 22.22 1.34 -3.42
CA VAL A 147 22.65 0.92 -4.75
C VAL A 147 21.73 -0.20 -5.22
N CYS A 148 21.08 -0.01 -6.37
CA CYS A 148 20.25 -1.03 -7.00
C CYS A 148 21.05 -1.84 -8.01
N THR A 149 20.96 -3.16 -7.92
CA THR A 149 21.70 -4.11 -8.77
C THR A 149 20.79 -4.91 -9.70
N SER A 150 19.49 -4.99 -9.41
CA SER A 150 18.53 -5.79 -10.18
C SER A 150 17.12 -5.20 -10.09
N ILE A 151 16.34 -5.23 -11.18
CA ILE A 151 14.96 -4.74 -11.22
C ILE A 151 14.08 -5.70 -12.02
N THR A 152 13.02 -6.22 -11.39
CA THR A 152 12.14 -7.22 -12.03
C THR A 152 11.48 -6.72 -13.34
N THR A 153 11.17 -5.43 -13.48
CA THR A 153 10.59 -4.86 -14.71
C THR A 153 11.59 -4.74 -15.86
N ARG A 154 12.90 -4.88 -15.57
CA ARG A 154 13.97 -5.08 -16.57
C ARG A 154 14.11 -6.55 -16.97
N VAL A 155 13.23 -7.43 -16.47
CA VAL A 155 13.26 -8.88 -16.64
C VAL A 155 14.38 -9.56 -15.82
N ASP A 156 14.89 -8.87 -14.80
CA ASP A 156 15.79 -9.48 -13.82
C ASP A 156 15.00 -10.38 -12.85
N PRO A 157 15.62 -11.40 -12.21
CA PRO A 157 14.89 -12.39 -11.40
C PRO A 157 14.24 -11.82 -10.13
N CYS A 158 14.66 -10.65 -9.66
CA CYS A 158 14.12 -9.98 -8.47
C CYS A 158 14.30 -8.46 -8.58
N LEU A 159 13.96 -7.72 -7.53
CA LEU A 159 14.56 -6.40 -7.31
C LEU A 159 15.58 -6.55 -6.20
N GLU A 160 16.83 -6.19 -6.46
CA GLU A 160 17.95 -6.31 -5.52
C GLU A 160 18.67 -4.98 -5.39
N GLY A 161 19.18 -4.74 -4.19
CA GLY A 161 20.16 -3.71 -3.95
C GLY A 161 20.68 -3.77 -2.52
N TYR A 162 21.53 -2.81 -2.17
CA TYR A 162 22.12 -2.73 -0.85
C TYR A 162 22.19 -1.29 -0.34
N PHE A 163 22.06 -1.16 0.97
CA PHE A 163 22.44 0.06 1.66
C PHE A 163 23.94 0.01 1.91
N ILE A 164 24.63 1.13 1.67
CA ILE A 164 26.06 1.29 1.93
C ILE A 164 26.35 2.65 2.55
N GLU A 165 27.16 2.64 3.61
CA GLU A 165 27.70 3.84 4.23
C GLU A 165 29.09 4.14 3.67
N GLU A 166 29.22 5.24 2.93
CA GLU A 166 30.45 5.67 2.27
C GLU A 166 31.43 6.37 3.23
N ASP A 167 32.69 6.52 2.82
CA ASP A 167 33.71 7.25 3.60
C ASP A 167 33.52 8.78 3.57
N ARG A 168 32.59 9.26 2.74
CA ARG A 168 32.26 10.67 2.61
C ARG A 168 30.75 10.90 2.53
N PRO A 169 30.29 12.14 2.80
CA PRO A 169 28.93 12.53 2.51
C PRO A 169 28.56 12.35 1.03
N LEU A 170 27.33 11.92 0.79
CA LEU A 170 26.72 11.77 -0.53
C LEU A 170 25.92 13.02 -0.90
N ALA A 171 26.14 13.52 -2.11
CA ALA A 171 25.24 14.49 -2.73
C ALA A 171 23.87 13.84 -3.02
N GLU A 172 22.83 14.65 -3.25
CA GLU A 172 21.47 14.16 -3.47
C GLU A 172 21.37 13.13 -4.62
N ASN A 173 22.07 13.39 -5.72
CA ASN A 173 22.14 12.53 -6.89
C ASN A 173 23.00 11.27 -6.69
N GLU A 174 23.72 11.15 -5.56
CA GLU A 174 24.56 9.99 -5.24
C GLU A 174 23.89 9.03 -4.24
N ARG A 175 22.77 9.42 -3.64
CA ARG A 175 22.04 8.61 -2.65
C ARG A 175 21.32 7.41 -3.25
N LEU A 176 21.00 7.46 -4.54
CA LEU A 176 20.53 6.32 -5.32
C LEU A 176 21.49 6.10 -6.48
N ARG A 177 22.08 4.91 -6.56
CA ARG A 177 23.00 4.51 -7.63
C ARG A 177 22.56 3.18 -8.23
N PHE A 178 23.09 2.85 -9.40
CA PHE A 178 22.80 1.61 -10.11
C PHE A 178 24.10 0.90 -10.50
N ARG A 179 24.16 -0.41 -10.25
CA ARG A 179 25.30 -1.31 -10.51
C ARG A 179 24.77 -2.66 -10.97
N PHE A 180 24.26 -2.73 -12.20
CA PHE A 180 23.62 -3.92 -12.76
C PHE A 180 24.60 -5.06 -13.10
N ASP A 181 25.90 -4.80 -12.94
CA ASP A 181 27.01 -5.73 -13.10
C ASP A 181 27.45 -6.39 -11.78
N GLU A 182 26.86 -5.98 -10.65
CA GLU A 182 27.12 -6.57 -9.33
C GLU A 182 26.03 -7.58 -8.94
N GLU A 183 26.42 -8.66 -8.28
CA GLU A 183 25.51 -9.67 -7.73
C GLU A 183 25.66 -9.73 -6.21
N GLY A 184 24.52 -9.79 -5.49
CA GLY A 184 24.52 -9.95 -4.04
C GLY A 184 24.87 -11.37 -3.56
N PRO A 185 25.40 -11.53 -2.33
CA PRO A 185 25.70 -12.84 -1.76
C PRO A 185 24.44 -13.68 -1.49
N ASP A 186 24.55 -15.01 -1.45
CA ASP A 186 23.43 -15.89 -1.12
C ASP A 186 22.83 -15.58 0.26
N VAL A 187 21.50 -15.73 0.37
CA VAL A 187 20.82 -15.57 1.65
C VAL A 187 21.14 -16.76 2.56
N ASP A 188 21.37 -16.47 3.84
CA ASP A 188 21.43 -17.47 4.89
C ASP A 188 20.11 -17.42 5.68
N PRO A 189 19.17 -18.36 5.46
CA PRO A 189 17.86 -18.33 6.11
C PRO A 189 17.93 -18.33 7.63
N ALA A 190 19.01 -18.87 8.22
CA ALA A 190 19.19 -18.90 9.67
C ALA A 190 19.56 -17.53 10.27
N LYS A 191 19.95 -16.55 9.42
CA LYS A 191 20.29 -15.18 9.83
C LYS A 191 19.19 -14.16 9.55
N LEU A 192 18.06 -14.59 8.99
CA LEU A 192 16.94 -13.68 8.76
C LEU A 192 16.36 -13.24 10.11
N PRO A 193 16.15 -11.93 10.33
CA PRO A 193 15.47 -11.49 11.53
C PRO A 193 14.03 -12.00 11.49
N HIS A 194 13.51 -12.46 12.63
CA HIS A 194 12.15 -12.96 12.73
C HIS A 194 11.35 -12.11 13.72
N VAL A 195 10.07 -11.88 13.40
CA VAL A 195 9.10 -11.30 14.32
C VAL A 195 8.10 -12.38 14.72
N GLU A 196 8.06 -12.75 16.00
CA GLU A 196 7.07 -13.69 16.52
C GLU A 196 5.74 -12.98 16.78
N TRP A 197 4.93 -12.85 15.73
CA TRP A 197 3.60 -12.24 15.81
C TRP A 197 2.51 -13.29 15.63
N SER A 198 1.41 -13.15 16.39
CA SER A 198 0.22 -13.97 16.20
C SER A 198 -0.34 -13.79 14.79
N GLU A 199 -1.03 -14.81 14.26
CA GLU A 199 -1.72 -14.73 12.97
C GLU A 199 -2.61 -13.49 12.88
N GLU A 200 -3.38 -13.21 13.94
CA GLU A 200 -4.22 -12.02 14.05
C GLU A 200 -3.43 -10.73 13.80
N ARG A 201 -2.28 -10.59 14.46
CA ARG A 201 -1.41 -9.41 14.31
C ARG A 201 -0.83 -9.34 12.90
N MET A 202 -0.46 -10.47 12.30
CA MET A 202 0.06 -10.53 10.93
C MET A 202 -0.99 -10.13 9.90
N VAL A 203 -2.21 -10.68 9.97
CA VAL A 203 -3.31 -10.36 9.05
C VAL A 203 -3.70 -8.88 9.16
N LYS A 204 -3.80 -8.37 10.40
CA LYS A 204 -4.09 -6.95 10.64
C LYS A 204 -2.97 -6.04 10.11
N ALA A 205 -1.71 -6.42 10.29
CA ALA A 205 -0.56 -5.69 9.77
C ALA A 205 -0.58 -5.65 8.23
N LYS A 206 -0.85 -6.78 7.56
CA LYS A 206 -0.99 -6.86 6.11
C LYS A 206 -2.08 -5.93 5.58
N ARG A 207 -3.25 -5.91 6.23
CA ARG A 207 -4.33 -4.97 5.90
C ARG A 207 -3.91 -3.52 6.07
N ASN A 208 -3.29 -3.18 7.21
CA ASN A 208 -2.83 -1.81 7.46
C ASN A 208 -1.77 -1.37 6.45
N TYR A 209 -0.88 -2.28 6.04
CA TYR A 209 0.14 -2.05 5.02
C TYR A 209 -0.51 -1.66 3.68
N ALA A 210 -1.48 -2.45 3.20
CA ALA A 210 -2.20 -2.14 1.96
C ALA A 210 -2.98 -0.81 2.02
N VAL A 211 -3.71 -0.57 3.12
CA VAL A 211 -4.50 0.65 3.33
C VAL A 211 -3.61 1.90 3.41
N GLN A 212 -2.41 1.80 3.99
CA GLN A 212 -1.48 2.93 4.11
C GLN A 212 -1.03 3.45 2.74
N TYR A 213 -0.95 2.61 1.71
CA TYR A 213 -0.66 3.06 0.36
C TYR A 213 -1.79 3.91 -0.21
N ILE A 214 -3.05 3.54 0.06
CA ILE A 214 -4.21 4.32 -0.40
C ILE A 214 -4.28 5.68 0.30
N ARG A 215 -3.97 5.71 1.60
CA ARG A 215 -3.77 6.96 2.37
C ARG A 215 -2.70 7.87 1.75
N SER A 216 -1.71 7.30 1.07
CA SER A 216 -0.59 8.06 0.50
C SER A 216 -0.85 8.47 -0.96
N ILE A 217 -1.35 7.56 -1.80
CA ILE A 217 -1.48 7.78 -3.25
C ILE A 217 -2.66 8.68 -3.62
N LEU A 218 -3.77 8.66 -2.87
CA LEU A 218 -4.93 9.48 -3.25
C LEU A 218 -4.64 10.99 -3.12
N PRO A 219 -4.12 11.51 -1.98
CA PRO A 219 -3.70 12.90 -1.90
C PRO A 219 -2.55 13.23 -2.86
N ALA A 220 -1.64 12.28 -3.12
CA ALA A 220 -0.56 12.48 -4.08
C ALA A 220 -1.08 12.65 -5.51
N ALA A 221 -2.09 11.87 -5.91
CA ALA A 221 -2.75 11.99 -7.20
C ALA A 221 -3.47 13.33 -7.35
N VAL A 222 -4.23 13.77 -6.33
CA VAL A 222 -4.89 15.08 -6.32
C VAL A 222 -3.87 16.21 -6.44
N SER A 223 -2.80 16.17 -5.64
CA SER A 223 -1.74 17.18 -5.67
C SER A 223 -0.98 17.23 -7.00
N LEU A 224 -0.86 16.09 -7.71
CA LEU A 224 -0.12 15.99 -8.95
C LEU A 224 -0.96 16.33 -10.18
N PHE A 225 -2.19 15.80 -10.25
CA PHE A 225 -3.04 15.90 -11.45
C PHE A 225 -4.11 16.98 -11.35
N GLY A 226 -4.36 17.53 -10.16
CA GLY A 226 -5.54 18.33 -9.87
C GLY A 226 -6.74 17.45 -9.53
N GLU A 227 -7.76 18.07 -8.92
CA GLU A 227 -8.89 17.35 -8.32
C GLU A 227 -9.75 16.60 -9.35
N ASP A 228 -10.13 17.26 -10.44
CA ASP A 228 -10.99 16.68 -11.48
C ASP A 228 -10.34 15.48 -12.18
N GLU A 229 -9.07 15.62 -12.55
CA GLU A 229 -8.34 14.57 -13.26
C GLU A 229 -7.99 13.40 -12.34
N ALA A 230 -7.61 13.67 -11.09
CA ALA A 230 -7.41 12.61 -10.10
C ALA A 230 -8.71 11.85 -9.82
N LYS A 231 -9.84 12.57 -9.70
CA LYS A 231 -11.17 11.99 -9.53
C LYS A 231 -11.55 11.10 -10.70
N LYS A 232 -11.52 11.62 -11.92
CA LYS A 232 -11.85 10.85 -13.13
C LYS A 232 -10.97 9.62 -13.26
N LEU A 233 -9.65 9.80 -13.12
CA LEU A 233 -8.70 8.70 -13.24
C LEU A 233 -9.01 7.62 -12.20
N GLY A 234 -9.14 8.02 -10.93
CA GLY A 234 -9.31 7.13 -9.81
C GLY A 234 -10.68 6.46 -9.73
N GLN A 235 -11.77 7.13 -10.11
CA GLN A 235 -13.11 6.53 -10.10
C GLN A 235 -13.23 5.39 -11.10
N GLU A 236 -12.74 5.59 -12.33
CA GLU A 236 -12.70 4.53 -13.32
C GLU A 236 -11.78 3.37 -12.88
N THR A 237 -10.64 3.66 -12.23
CA THR A 237 -9.80 2.63 -11.59
C THR A 237 -10.57 1.87 -10.52
N GLY A 238 -11.22 2.58 -9.61
CA GLY A 238 -11.95 2.03 -8.48
C GLY A 238 -13.05 1.08 -8.96
N ARG A 239 -13.82 1.48 -9.97
CA ARG A 239 -14.85 0.61 -10.55
C ARG A 239 -14.26 -0.66 -11.16
N LEU A 240 -13.20 -0.54 -11.95
CA LEU A 240 -12.55 -1.71 -12.57
C LEU A 240 -12.01 -2.69 -11.52
N ILE A 241 -11.32 -2.18 -10.50
CA ILE A 241 -10.76 -3.02 -9.44
C ILE A 241 -11.85 -3.59 -8.54
N GLY A 242 -12.87 -2.81 -8.22
CA GLY A 242 -14.05 -3.27 -7.48
C GLY A 242 -14.74 -4.45 -8.17
N MET A 243 -14.95 -4.34 -9.49
CA MET A 243 -15.50 -5.44 -10.29
C MET A 243 -14.56 -6.66 -10.26
N GLN A 244 -13.26 -6.46 -10.51
CA GLN A 244 -12.29 -7.55 -10.62
C GLN A 244 -12.07 -8.30 -9.30
N CYS A 245 -12.21 -7.62 -8.16
CA CYS A 245 -11.95 -8.20 -6.84
C CYS A 245 -13.21 -8.76 -6.17
N TYR A 246 -14.41 -8.45 -6.67
CA TYR A 246 -15.67 -8.73 -5.97
C TYR A 246 -15.82 -10.19 -5.55
N ASP A 247 -15.62 -11.15 -6.46
CA ASP A 247 -15.84 -12.56 -6.12
C ASP A 247 -14.91 -13.04 -4.99
N ALA A 248 -13.64 -12.59 -5.01
CA ALA A 248 -12.66 -12.94 -3.99
C ALA A 248 -13.01 -12.29 -2.63
N THR A 249 -13.36 -11.01 -2.62
CA THR A 249 -13.70 -10.30 -1.39
C THR A 249 -15.05 -10.75 -0.82
N ALA A 250 -16.04 -11.03 -1.67
CA ALA A 250 -17.33 -11.60 -1.28
C ALA A 250 -17.18 -13.01 -0.69
N ALA A 251 -16.28 -13.82 -1.25
CA ALA A 251 -15.95 -15.14 -0.70
C ALA A 251 -15.32 -15.04 0.70
N PHE A 252 -14.37 -14.11 0.90
CA PHE A 252 -13.81 -13.86 2.24
C PHE A 252 -14.90 -13.42 3.23
N ILE A 253 -15.77 -12.50 2.83
CA ILE A 253 -16.82 -11.95 3.69
C ILE A 253 -17.96 -12.94 3.93
N GLY A 254 -18.15 -13.90 3.03
CA GLY A 254 -19.25 -14.86 3.08
C GLY A 254 -20.58 -14.28 2.61
N THR A 255 -20.56 -13.37 1.63
CA THR A 255 -21.76 -12.80 1.01
C THR A 255 -22.57 -13.89 0.30
N LYS A 256 -23.86 -14.05 0.62
CA LYS A 256 -24.66 -15.22 0.20
C LYS A 256 -25.69 -14.93 -0.89
N THR A 257 -26.30 -13.75 -0.87
CA THR A 257 -27.35 -13.36 -1.83
C THR A 257 -26.89 -12.14 -2.62
N ASN A 258 -27.62 -11.82 -3.69
CA ASN A 258 -27.33 -10.68 -4.56
C ASN A 258 -28.31 -9.50 -4.35
N GLY A 259 -28.93 -9.43 -3.17
CA GLY A 259 -29.87 -8.37 -2.80
C GLY A 259 -29.19 -7.19 -2.10
N ALA A 260 -29.89 -6.05 -2.06
CA ALA A 260 -29.39 -4.79 -1.51
C ALA A 260 -28.89 -4.91 -0.06
N GLU A 261 -29.66 -5.55 0.83
CA GLU A 261 -29.24 -5.80 2.21
C GLU A 261 -27.94 -6.63 2.29
N SER A 262 -27.77 -7.62 1.43
CA SER A 262 -26.54 -8.43 1.43
C SER A 262 -25.32 -7.62 1.01
N PHE A 263 -25.50 -6.63 0.12
CA PHE A 263 -24.42 -5.71 -0.20
C PHE A 263 -24.17 -4.68 0.90
N ALA A 264 -25.22 -4.21 1.60
CA ALA A 264 -25.08 -3.34 2.76
C ALA A 264 -24.16 -3.98 3.83
N HIS A 265 -24.37 -5.27 4.12
CA HIS A 265 -23.50 -6.04 5.03
C HIS A 265 -22.09 -6.22 4.48
N TYR A 266 -21.91 -6.46 3.17
CA TYR A 266 -20.60 -6.52 2.53
C TYR A 266 -19.82 -5.21 2.70
N LEU A 267 -20.47 -4.08 2.42
CA LEU A 267 -19.87 -2.74 2.56
C LEU A 267 -19.50 -2.46 4.01
N ALA A 268 -20.44 -2.66 4.95
CA ALA A 268 -20.19 -2.45 6.37
C ALA A 268 -19.02 -3.30 6.89
N THR A 269 -18.93 -4.57 6.47
CA THR A 269 -17.83 -5.46 6.85
C THR A 269 -16.47 -4.92 6.38
N LEU A 270 -16.38 -4.33 5.17
CA LEU A 270 -15.14 -3.72 4.68
C LEU A 270 -14.80 -2.40 5.40
N LEU A 271 -15.80 -1.61 5.78
CA LEU A 271 -15.64 -0.40 6.59
C LEU A 271 -15.11 -0.75 8.00
N ASP A 272 -15.74 -1.72 8.67
CA ASP A 272 -15.31 -2.23 9.98
C ASP A 272 -13.91 -2.84 9.89
N ALA A 273 -13.62 -3.57 8.81
CA ALA A 273 -12.28 -4.07 8.54
C ALA A 273 -11.26 -2.93 8.37
N GLY A 274 -11.66 -1.78 7.84
CA GLY A 274 -10.88 -0.53 7.80
C GLY A 274 -10.69 0.11 9.18
N GLY A 275 -11.52 -0.26 10.15
CA GLY A 275 -11.59 0.30 11.49
C GLY A 275 -12.59 1.44 11.62
N ASP A 276 -13.54 1.53 10.70
CA ASP A 276 -14.64 2.48 10.67
C ASP A 276 -15.91 1.77 11.12
N ALA A 277 -16.29 1.96 12.40
CA ALA A 277 -17.44 1.30 13.02
C ALA A 277 -18.71 1.60 12.20
N ALA A 278 -19.14 0.62 11.42
CA ALA A 278 -20.23 0.75 10.48
C ALA A 278 -21.53 0.22 11.08
N GLU A 279 -22.63 0.92 10.82
CA GLU A 279 -23.97 0.55 11.23
C GLU A 279 -24.81 0.23 10.00
N VAL A 280 -25.51 -0.90 10.02
CA VAL A 280 -26.41 -1.35 8.94
C VAL A 280 -27.85 -1.26 9.40
N ASN A 281 -28.71 -0.67 8.59
CA ASN A 281 -30.17 -0.65 8.79
C ASN A 281 -30.86 -1.02 7.46
N GLY A 282 -31.13 -2.30 7.27
CA GLY A 282 -31.63 -2.82 5.99
C GLY A 282 -30.64 -2.58 4.86
N GLU A 283 -31.01 -1.71 3.92
CA GLU A 283 -30.23 -1.35 2.74
C GLU A 283 -29.37 -0.09 2.95
N GLU A 284 -29.35 0.46 4.17
CA GLU A 284 -28.58 1.65 4.53
C GLU A 284 -27.33 1.26 5.34
N VAL A 285 -26.22 1.93 5.05
CA VAL A 285 -24.96 1.80 5.79
C VAL A 285 -24.49 3.18 6.23
N THR A 286 -24.05 3.33 7.48
CA THR A 286 -23.45 4.59 7.94
C THR A 286 -22.20 4.36 8.79
N THR A 287 -21.31 5.34 8.84
CA THR A 287 -20.19 5.38 9.80
C THR A 287 -19.81 6.81 10.14
N ARG A 288 -19.28 7.03 11.34
CA ARG A 288 -18.86 8.37 11.84
C ARG A 288 -17.37 8.63 11.67
N THR A 289 -16.62 7.72 11.06
CA THR A 289 -15.18 7.87 10.88
C THR A 289 -14.76 7.51 9.45
N TRP A 290 -13.60 8.03 9.08
CA TRP A 290 -12.84 7.51 7.95
C TRP A 290 -11.37 7.36 8.36
N ARG A 291 -11.10 6.28 9.08
CA ARG A 291 -9.86 6.03 9.81
C ARG A 291 -8.66 6.05 8.87
N MET A 292 -8.82 5.54 7.65
CA MET A 292 -7.78 5.57 6.63
C MET A 292 -7.28 7.00 6.35
N MET A 293 -8.17 8.00 6.36
CA MET A 293 -7.85 9.40 6.03
C MET A 293 -7.78 10.33 7.24
N ASN A 294 -8.07 9.84 8.45
CA ASN A 294 -8.06 10.67 9.66
C ASN A 294 -6.71 11.41 9.84
N GLY A 295 -6.78 12.72 10.07
CA GLY A 295 -5.62 13.61 10.25
C GLY A 295 -4.68 13.71 9.05
N LYS A 296 -5.03 13.19 7.87
CA LYS A 296 -4.21 13.30 6.66
C LYS A 296 -4.42 14.67 6.02
N GLN A 297 -3.33 15.37 5.71
CA GLN A 297 -3.37 16.61 4.94
C GLN A 297 -3.58 16.33 3.44
N GLY A 298 -4.17 17.30 2.73
CA GLY A 298 -4.41 17.21 1.29
C GLY A 298 -5.51 16.22 0.89
N VAL A 299 -6.36 15.80 1.82
CA VAL A 299 -7.55 15.01 1.51
C VAL A 299 -8.65 15.95 1.03
N THR A 300 -9.04 15.82 -0.24
CA THR A 300 -10.15 16.56 -0.85
C THR A 300 -11.34 15.62 -1.11
N PRO A 301 -12.53 16.14 -1.46
CA PRO A 301 -13.69 15.31 -1.83
C PRO A 301 -13.41 14.26 -2.91
N ALA A 302 -12.51 14.55 -3.86
CA ALA A 302 -12.08 13.57 -4.85
C ALA A 302 -11.47 12.30 -4.23
N CYS A 303 -10.76 12.38 -3.11
CA CYS A 303 -10.21 11.19 -2.44
C CYS A 303 -11.33 10.24 -2.02
N PHE A 304 -12.45 10.76 -1.52
CA PHE A 304 -13.60 9.94 -1.16
C PHE A 304 -14.25 9.37 -2.42
N ASP A 305 -14.47 10.18 -3.44
CA ASP A 305 -15.12 9.75 -4.69
C ASP A 305 -14.37 8.59 -5.36
N VAL A 306 -13.04 8.67 -5.37
CA VAL A 306 -12.15 7.65 -5.92
C VAL A 306 -12.18 6.37 -5.10
N TRP A 307 -12.15 6.46 -3.77
CA TRP A 307 -12.23 5.28 -2.91
C TRP A 307 -13.63 4.64 -2.94
N ASN A 308 -14.70 5.44 -2.94
CA ASN A 308 -16.09 4.98 -3.03
C ASN A 308 -16.35 4.17 -4.31
N ALA A 309 -15.69 4.53 -5.40
CA ALA A 309 -15.82 3.84 -6.67
C ALA A 309 -15.41 2.36 -6.63
N LEU A 310 -14.59 1.93 -5.66
CA LEU A 310 -14.34 0.50 -5.41
C LEU A 310 -15.63 -0.25 -5.09
N PHE A 311 -16.48 0.34 -4.26
CA PHE A 311 -17.74 -0.25 -3.84
C PHE A 311 -18.79 -0.17 -4.96
N GLU A 312 -18.78 0.90 -5.76
CA GLU A 312 -19.60 0.97 -6.98
C GLU A 312 -19.25 -0.15 -7.97
N GLY A 313 -17.96 -0.41 -8.18
CA GLY A 313 -17.49 -1.52 -9.01
C GLY A 313 -17.90 -2.89 -8.47
N ALA A 314 -17.71 -3.10 -7.17
CA ALA A 314 -18.13 -4.33 -6.50
C ALA A 314 -19.63 -4.57 -6.62
N LEU A 315 -20.45 -3.53 -6.42
CA LEU A 315 -21.91 -3.62 -6.54
C LEU A 315 -22.35 -3.99 -7.95
N ALA A 316 -21.67 -3.49 -8.99
CA ALA A 316 -21.99 -3.79 -10.38
C ALA A 316 -21.87 -5.30 -10.70
N VAL A 317 -20.95 -6.02 -10.04
CA VAL A 317 -20.84 -7.48 -10.16
C VAL A 317 -21.81 -8.19 -9.24
N HIS A 318 -21.93 -7.74 -8.00
CA HIS A 318 -22.91 -8.26 -7.03
C HIS A 318 -24.31 -8.34 -7.64
N ASN A 319 -24.78 -7.21 -8.18
CA ASN A 319 -26.03 -7.12 -8.91
C ASN A 319 -26.05 -5.89 -9.82
N ARG A 320 -25.96 -6.13 -11.13
CA ARG A 320 -25.93 -5.08 -12.17
C ARG A 320 -27.15 -4.14 -12.21
N ARG A 321 -28.22 -4.42 -11.46
CA ARG A 321 -29.43 -3.61 -11.39
C ARG A 321 -29.44 -2.65 -10.20
N LEU A 322 -28.59 -2.87 -9.21
CA LEU A 322 -28.51 -2.04 -8.01
C LEU A 322 -27.56 -0.84 -8.22
N LYS A 323 -27.75 0.18 -7.40
CA LYS A 323 -26.91 1.38 -7.34
C LYS A 323 -26.53 1.68 -5.90
N LEU A 324 -25.34 2.25 -5.74
CA LEU A 324 -24.85 2.75 -4.46
C LEU A 324 -25.06 4.26 -4.42
N GLU A 325 -26.07 4.71 -3.69
CA GLU A 325 -26.34 6.12 -3.46
C GLU A 325 -25.61 6.61 -2.21
N VAL A 326 -24.80 7.65 -2.32
CA VAL A 326 -24.18 8.31 -1.17
C VAL A 326 -25.19 9.30 -0.57
N THR A 327 -25.69 9.02 0.63
CA THR A 327 -26.78 9.79 1.28
C THR A 327 -26.28 10.88 2.22
N SER A 328 -25.05 10.75 2.74
CA SER A 328 -24.44 11.77 3.60
C SER A 328 -22.91 11.72 3.53
N ARG A 329 -22.27 12.88 3.74
CA ARG A 329 -20.83 13.03 3.63
C ARG A 329 -20.26 13.98 4.66
N MET A 330 -19.25 13.53 5.41
CA MET A 330 -18.61 14.36 6.43
C MET A 330 -17.79 15.50 5.82
N ASP A 331 -17.20 15.30 4.64
CA ASP A 331 -16.48 16.35 3.90
C ASP A 331 -17.39 17.44 3.32
N ALA A 332 -18.71 17.22 3.33
CA ALA A 332 -19.74 18.18 2.98
C ALA A 332 -20.50 18.73 4.21
N GLY A 333 -20.01 18.47 5.42
CA GLY A 333 -20.56 19.00 6.67
C GLY A 333 -21.61 18.12 7.37
N ALA A 334 -21.86 16.89 6.90
CA ALA A 334 -22.70 15.94 7.64
C ALA A 334 -21.96 15.37 8.87
N ASP A 335 -22.70 14.80 9.82
CA ASP A 335 -22.14 14.18 11.04
C ASP A 335 -21.67 12.72 10.84
N ARG A 336 -21.90 12.17 9.65
CA ARG A 336 -21.57 10.79 9.25
C ARG A 336 -21.39 10.66 7.73
N TRP A 337 -20.73 9.58 7.33
CA TRP A 337 -20.80 9.04 5.96
C TRP A 337 -21.98 8.08 5.89
N GLY A 338 -22.71 8.11 4.78
CA GLY A 338 -23.87 7.26 4.60
C GLY A 338 -24.09 6.83 3.16
N TRP A 339 -24.61 5.62 3.01
CA TRP A 339 -24.93 4.99 1.75
C TRP A 339 -26.31 4.33 1.81
N ARG A 340 -26.98 4.23 0.66
CA ARG A 340 -28.17 3.41 0.44
C ARG A 340 -27.96 2.57 -0.82
N ILE A 341 -28.32 1.29 -0.76
CA ILE A 341 -28.28 0.39 -1.91
C ILE A 341 -29.70 0.31 -2.50
N VAL A 342 -29.89 0.77 -3.74
CA VAL A 342 -31.21 0.89 -4.40
C VAL A 342 -31.31 0.19 -5.74
#